data_AF-A0A099XRR0-F1
#
_entry.id   AF-A0A099XRR0-F1
#
_cell.length_a   1.000
_cell.length_b   1.000
_cell.length_c   1.000
_cell.angle_alpha   90.00
_cell.angle_beta   90.00
_cell.angle_gamma   90.00
#
_symmetry.space_group_name_H-M   'P 1'
#
loop_
_entity.id
_entity.type
_entity.pdbx_description
1 polymer ?
#
loop_
_entity_poly.entity_id
_entity_poly.type
_entity_poly.pdbx_seq_one_letter_code
_entity_poly.pdbx_strand_id
1 'polypeptide(L)'
;MKKHLQISIIILTLIVSCKQKETKKMESIEYKPTTELNTKTEQSTLKNEKIKKEKIDYNLESNSIKFDNNLVEKLYKNLKSNFEIDFELSHLNNALNGIKMSELKNGKIFEKEMLFENFNCECYDKITISYSENRFLLDIYEEFFEKELDWCPESSYRYSFKIVNKTISDLKLDFMAG
;
A
#
# COMPACT_ATOMS: atom_id res chain seq x y z
N MET A 1 8.97 44.72 35.55
CA MET A 1 8.10 44.38 34.39
C MET A 1 8.83 44.22 33.04
N LYS A 2 10.17 44.36 32.91
CA LYS A 2 10.85 44.26 31.59
C LYS A 2 11.22 42.85 31.09
N LYS A 3 11.20 41.81 31.95
CA LYS A 3 11.65 40.45 31.58
C LYS A 3 10.64 39.63 30.75
N HIS A 4 9.33 39.86 30.91
CA HIS A 4 8.31 39.13 30.13
C HIS A 4 8.23 39.57 28.66
N LEU A 5 8.62 40.82 28.35
CA LEU A 5 8.50 41.36 27.00
C LEU A 5 9.46 40.71 25.99
N GLN A 6 10.65 40.25 26.44
CA GLN A 6 11.62 39.60 25.56
C GLN A 6 11.29 38.15 25.23
N ILE A 7 10.58 37.43 26.11
CA ILE A 7 10.19 36.03 25.86
C ILE A 7 9.12 35.95 24.76
N SER A 8 8.15 36.88 24.73
CA SER A 8 7.14 36.92 23.65
C SER A 8 7.71 37.24 22.27
N ILE A 9 8.82 37.98 22.17
CA ILE A 9 9.43 38.35 20.89
C ILE A 9 10.14 37.14 20.25
N ILE A 10 10.75 36.27 21.05
CA ILE A 10 11.43 35.05 20.58
C ILE A 10 10.41 34.02 20.04
N ILE A 11 9.23 33.92 20.64
CA ILE A 11 8.16 33.02 20.17
C ILE A 11 7.60 33.48 18.82
N LEU A 12 7.56 34.79 18.56
CA LEU A 12 7.07 35.36 17.29
C LEU A 12 8.02 35.14 16.11
N THR A 13 9.33 35.04 16.31
CA THR A 13 10.29 34.81 15.21
C THR A 13 10.34 33.37 14.71
N LEU A 14 9.95 32.37 15.52
CA LEU A 14 9.90 30.97 15.08
C LEU A 14 8.72 30.65 14.15
N ILE A 15 7.62 31.41 14.23
CA ILE A 15 6.39 31.14 13.45
C ILE A 15 6.51 31.61 11.98
N VAL A 16 7.51 32.45 11.64
CA VAL A 16 7.59 33.15 10.35
C VAL A 16 8.52 32.45 9.32
N SER A 17 9.22 31.37 9.69
CA SER A 17 10.14 30.68 8.75
C SER A 17 9.50 29.61 7.87
N CYS A 18 8.26 29.19 8.13
CA CYS A 18 7.57 28.15 7.35
C CYS A 18 6.61 28.72 6.29
N LYS A 19 7.12 29.48 5.30
CA LYS A 19 6.28 29.83 4.12
C LYS A 19 6.96 30.15 2.79
N GLN A 20 8.00 29.43 2.38
CA GLN A 20 8.29 29.29 0.93
C GLN A 20 9.13 28.06 0.57
N LYS A 21 8.45 26.97 0.16
CA LYS A 21 8.97 26.06 -0.86
C LYS A 21 7.81 25.53 -1.69
N GLU A 22 7.99 25.52 -2.99
CA GLU A 22 6.88 25.56 -3.95
C GLU A 22 6.25 24.17 -4.16
N THR A 23 4.94 24.15 -4.35
CA THR A 23 4.20 22.95 -4.75
C THR A 23 4.60 22.51 -6.15
N LYS A 24 5.59 21.62 -6.25
CA LYS A 24 5.76 20.77 -7.43
C LYS A 24 4.66 19.71 -7.43
N LYS A 25 3.61 20.02 -8.18
CA LYS A 25 2.50 19.12 -8.53
C LYS A 25 3.08 17.87 -9.19
N MET A 26 3.21 16.77 -8.45
CA MET A 26 3.71 15.52 -9.01
C MET A 26 2.63 14.93 -9.92
N GLU A 27 2.94 14.92 -11.21
CA GLU A 27 2.03 14.50 -12.26
C GLU A 27 1.96 12.98 -12.29
N SER A 28 0.77 12.41 -12.11
CA SER A 28 0.57 10.96 -12.16
C SER A 28 0.77 10.48 -13.60
N ILE A 29 1.89 9.81 -13.85
CA ILE A 29 2.18 9.22 -15.17
C ILE A 29 1.26 8.01 -15.38
N GLU A 30 0.14 8.25 -16.05
CA GLU A 30 -0.74 7.21 -16.58
C GLU A 30 -0.08 6.57 -17.82
N TYR A 31 0.48 5.37 -17.66
CA TYR A 31 1.08 4.65 -18.78
C TYR A 31 -0.01 4.04 -19.69
N LYS A 32 -0.16 4.57 -20.91
CA LYS A 32 -1.03 4.00 -21.94
C LYS A 32 -0.36 2.80 -22.61
N PRO A 33 -1.05 1.65 -22.74
CA PRO A 33 -0.61 0.58 -23.63
C PRO A 33 -0.84 0.96 -25.11
N THR A 34 0.08 0.55 -25.98
CA THR A 34 0.10 0.86 -27.41
C THR A 34 -0.63 -0.18 -28.27
N THR A 35 -1.27 0.31 -29.35
CA THR A 35 -1.90 -0.43 -30.45
C THR A 35 -1.55 0.24 -31.79
N GLU A 36 -1.53 -0.40 -32.96
CA GLU A 36 -1.85 -1.79 -33.35
C GLU A 36 -0.73 -2.35 -34.26
N LEU A 37 -0.76 -3.66 -34.61
CA LEU A 37 -0.65 -4.01 -36.03
C LEU A 37 -1.48 -5.23 -36.42
N ASN A 38 -2.19 -5.10 -37.54
CA ASN A 38 -3.21 -6.01 -38.04
C ASN A 38 -2.65 -7.11 -38.97
N THR A 39 -3.28 -8.28 -38.96
CA THR A 39 -3.62 -9.00 -40.21
C THR A 39 -4.98 -9.69 -40.13
N LYS A 40 -5.87 -9.29 -41.04
CA LYS A 40 -7.02 -10.04 -41.59
C LYS A 40 -6.62 -11.47 -42.04
N THR A 41 -7.49 -12.43 -42.36
CA THR A 41 -8.94 -12.71 -42.17
C THR A 41 -9.15 -14.07 -42.85
N GLU A 42 -9.95 -14.99 -42.29
CA GLU A 42 -10.78 -15.84 -43.15
C GLU A 42 -12.02 -16.38 -42.42
N GLN A 43 -13.11 -16.51 -43.17
CA GLN A 43 -14.43 -16.92 -42.66
C GLN A 43 -14.66 -18.40 -42.94
N SER A 44 -15.34 -19.10 -42.04
CA SER A 44 -16.29 -20.14 -42.44
C SER A 44 -17.46 -20.21 -41.47
N THR A 45 -18.60 -20.73 -41.95
CA THR A 45 -19.93 -20.44 -41.44
C THR A 45 -20.63 -21.63 -40.76
N LEU A 46 -21.69 -21.30 -40.03
CA LEU A 46 -22.86 -22.14 -39.74
C LEU A 46 -22.71 -23.28 -38.70
N LYS A 47 -23.37 -23.12 -37.54
CA LYS A 47 -24.75 -23.60 -37.34
C LYS A 47 -25.36 -23.15 -36.00
N ASN A 48 -26.70 -23.13 -35.98
CA ASN A 48 -27.50 -22.88 -34.78
C ASN A 48 -27.36 -24.01 -33.76
N GLU A 49 -27.38 -23.68 -32.46
CA GLU A 49 -28.29 -24.38 -31.53
C GLU A 49 -28.61 -23.53 -30.29
N LYS A 50 -29.90 -23.43 -29.96
CA LYS A 50 -30.39 -22.80 -28.73
C LYS A 50 -30.16 -23.77 -27.57
N ILE A 51 -29.22 -23.47 -26.68
CA ILE A 51 -29.24 -24.00 -25.33
C ILE A 51 -29.12 -22.84 -24.34
N LYS A 52 -30.23 -22.53 -23.66
CA LYS A 52 -30.20 -21.73 -22.43
C LYS A 52 -29.35 -22.49 -21.42
N LYS A 53 -28.16 -21.98 -21.11
CA LYS A 53 -27.50 -22.20 -19.83
C LYS A 53 -27.27 -20.84 -19.22
N GLU A 54 -27.90 -20.60 -18.07
CA GLU A 54 -27.47 -19.54 -17.18
C GLU A 54 -26.04 -19.86 -16.73
N LYS A 55 -25.07 -19.27 -17.43
CA LYS A 55 -23.76 -19.05 -16.84
C LYS A 55 -23.96 -18.00 -15.77
N ILE A 56 -24.15 -18.43 -14.53
CA ILE A 56 -23.92 -17.57 -13.37
C ILE A 56 -22.47 -17.09 -13.50
N ASP A 57 -22.30 -15.80 -13.70
CA ASP A 57 -21.01 -15.21 -14.01
C ASP A 57 -20.17 -15.03 -12.75
N TYR A 58 -19.50 -16.12 -12.34
CA TYR A 58 -18.59 -16.15 -11.21
C TYR A 58 -17.40 -15.16 -11.33
N ASN A 59 -17.16 -14.54 -12.50
CA ASN A 59 -16.15 -13.48 -12.61
C ASN A 59 -16.64 -12.14 -12.03
N LEU A 60 -17.94 -11.86 -12.08
CA LEU A 60 -18.47 -10.52 -11.74
C LEU A 60 -18.29 -10.19 -10.25
N GLU A 61 -18.42 -11.19 -9.38
CA GLU A 61 -18.34 -11.01 -7.92
C GLU A 61 -16.89 -10.76 -7.46
N SER A 62 -15.90 -11.37 -8.13
CA SER A 62 -14.47 -11.26 -7.80
C SER A 62 -13.90 -9.85 -7.95
N ASN A 63 -14.46 -9.05 -8.87
CA ASN A 63 -14.00 -7.68 -9.16
C ASN A 63 -14.38 -6.66 -8.08
N SER A 64 -15.25 -7.03 -7.15
CA SER A 64 -15.76 -6.13 -6.10
C SER A 64 -14.95 -6.13 -4.81
N ILE A 65 -14.12 -7.16 -4.57
CA ILE A 65 -13.48 -7.38 -3.27
C ILE A 65 -12.33 -6.39 -3.06
N LYS A 66 -12.40 -5.66 -1.95
CA LYS A 66 -11.40 -4.70 -1.50
C LYS A 66 -10.79 -5.15 -0.18
N PHE A 67 -9.62 -4.60 0.13
CA PHE A 67 -9.18 -4.46 1.52
C PHE A 67 -10.12 -3.46 2.20
N ASP A 68 -10.96 -3.95 3.11
CA ASP A 68 -11.77 -3.14 4.01
C ASP A 68 -11.18 -3.17 5.42
N ASN A 69 -11.61 -2.25 6.30
CA ASN A 69 -11.12 -2.16 7.68
C ASN A 69 -11.15 -3.52 8.41
N ASN A 70 -12.17 -4.35 8.17
CA ASN A 70 -12.32 -5.65 8.83
C ASN A 70 -11.25 -6.65 8.36
N LEU A 71 -10.95 -6.67 7.06
CA LEU A 71 -9.91 -7.52 6.50
C LEU A 71 -8.50 -7.04 6.87
N VAL A 72 -8.28 -5.73 6.93
CA VAL A 72 -7.01 -5.14 7.39
C VAL A 72 -6.79 -5.44 8.88
N GLU A 73 -7.82 -5.28 9.72
CA GLU A 73 -7.77 -5.65 11.14
C GLU A 73 -7.46 -7.14 11.35
N LYS A 74 -8.05 -8.03 10.54
CA LYS A 74 -7.71 -9.46 10.53
C LYS A 74 -6.25 -9.71 10.13
N LEU A 75 -5.74 -9.01 9.12
CA LEU A 75 -4.35 -9.15 8.70
C LEU A 75 -3.38 -8.70 9.81
N TYR A 76 -3.60 -7.51 10.37
CA TYR A 76 -2.83 -6.99 11.50
C TYR A 76 -2.83 -7.95 12.70
N LYS A 77 -4.00 -8.46 13.11
CA LYS A 77 -4.10 -9.41 14.23
C LYS A 77 -3.36 -10.72 13.96
N ASN A 78 -3.35 -11.22 12.73
CA ASN A 78 -2.55 -12.39 12.37
C ASN A 78 -1.06 -12.08 12.37
N LEU A 79 -0.64 -10.90 11.90
CA LEU A 79 0.77 -10.50 11.94
C LEU A 79 1.26 -10.38 13.39
N LYS A 80 0.62 -9.56 14.23
CA LYS A 80 0.99 -9.32 15.63
C LYS A 80 0.90 -10.56 16.55
N SER A 81 0.19 -11.62 16.13
CA SER A 81 0.13 -12.89 16.89
C SER A 81 1.13 -13.95 16.45
N ASN A 82 1.77 -13.79 15.28
CA ASN A 82 2.75 -14.74 14.74
C ASN A 82 4.17 -14.16 14.67
N PHE A 83 4.30 -12.83 14.64
CA PHE A 83 5.57 -12.11 14.47
C PHE A 83 5.63 -10.88 15.39
N GLU A 84 6.85 -10.50 15.73
CA GLU A 84 7.15 -9.17 16.25
C GLU A 84 7.05 -8.17 15.08
N ILE A 85 6.32 -7.08 15.29
CA ILE A 85 6.10 -6.00 14.31
C ILE A 85 5.99 -4.67 15.06
N ASP A 86 6.57 -3.60 14.51
CA ASP A 86 6.66 -2.31 15.19
C ASP A 86 5.66 -1.27 14.67
N PHE A 87 5.02 -1.52 13.52
CA PHE A 87 3.91 -0.71 13.02
C PHE A 87 2.56 -1.01 13.71
N GLU A 88 1.69 0.01 13.67
CA GLU A 88 0.34 -0.04 14.25
C GLU A 88 -0.76 -0.32 13.22
N LEU A 89 -1.93 -0.73 13.71
CA LEU A 89 -3.13 -0.98 12.88
C LEU A 89 -3.54 0.26 12.05
N SER A 90 -3.25 1.46 12.53
CA SER A 90 -3.43 2.72 11.80
C SER A 90 -2.61 2.79 10.52
N HIS A 91 -1.35 2.34 10.56
CA HIS A 91 -0.41 2.39 9.43
C HIS A 91 -0.87 1.43 8.33
N LEU A 92 -1.22 0.19 8.72
CA LEU A 92 -1.74 -0.81 7.79
C LEU A 92 -3.10 -0.40 7.19
N ASN A 93 -3.98 0.27 7.94
CA ASN A 93 -5.23 0.82 7.38
C ASN A 93 -4.98 1.97 6.39
N ASN A 94 -4.04 2.87 6.69
CA ASN A 94 -3.67 3.98 5.80
C ASN A 94 -3.06 3.47 4.48
N ALA A 95 -2.24 2.42 4.56
CA ALA A 95 -1.65 1.77 3.39
C ALA A 95 -2.68 0.98 2.54
N LEU A 96 -3.52 0.16 3.18
CA LEU A 96 -4.27 -0.89 2.46
C LEU A 96 -5.75 -0.57 2.19
N ASN A 97 -6.40 0.27 2.99
CA ASN A 97 -7.86 0.37 2.95
C ASN A 97 -8.38 0.94 1.61
N GLY A 98 -9.39 0.30 1.04
CA GLY A 98 -10.01 0.65 -0.23
C GLY A 98 -9.33 0.04 -1.47
N ILE A 99 -8.13 -0.54 -1.36
CA ILE A 99 -7.43 -1.19 -2.48
C ILE A 99 -8.27 -2.37 -3.00
N LYS A 100 -8.51 -2.42 -4.32
CA LYS A 100 -9.20 -3.54 -4.97
C LYS A 100 -8.23 -4.71 -5.16
N MET A 101 -8.66 -5.92 -4.79
CA MET A 101 -7.84 -7.13 -5.00
C MET A 101 -7.63 -7.46 -6.47
N SER A 102 -8.58 -7.11 -7.34
CA SER A 102 -8.46 -7.27 -8.80
C SER A 102 -7.33 -6.42 -9.38
N GLU A 103 -7.11 -5.21 -8.86
CA GLU A 103 -6.00 -4.36 -9.30
C GLU A 103 -4.64 -4.98 -8.96
N LEU A 104 -4.47 -5.46 -7.72
CA LEU A 104 -3.27 -6.20 -7.30
C LEU A 104 -3.02 -7.44 -8.17
N LYS A 105 -4.05 -8.27 -8.38
CA LYS A 105 -3.96 -9.49 -9.20
C LYS A 105 -3.62 -9.22 -10.67
N ASN A 106 -3.89 -8.03 -11.17
CA ASN A 106 -3.50 -7.58 -12.50
C ASN A 106 -2.07 -6.99 -12.55
N GLY A 107 -1.27 -7.20 -11.49
CA GLY A 107 0.13 -6.78 -11.40
C GLY A 107 0.33 -5.33 -10.92
N LYS A 108 -0.72 -4.63 -10.48
CA LYS A 108 -0.55 -3.30 -9.88
C LYS A 108 0.07 -3.43 -8.48
N ILE A 109 1.02 -2.57 -8.19
CA ILE A 109 1.65 -2.43 -6.88
C ILE A 109 1.11 -1.14 -6.25
N PHE A 110 0.89 -1.16 -4.93
CA PHE A 110 0.56 0.05 -4.17
C PHE A 110 1.59 0.21 -3.07
N GLU A 111 2.15 1.42 -2.98
CA GLU A 111 3.18 1.80 -2.03
C GLU A 111 2.66 3.00 -1.22
N LYS A 112 2.95 3.01 0.08
CA LYS A 112 2.63 4.11 0.97
C LYS A 112 3.81 4.37 1.89
N GLU A 113 4.43 5.53 1.68
CA GLU A 113 5.39 6.16 2.59
C GLU A 113 4.63 6.81 3.77
N MET A 114 5.16 6.66 4.98
CA MET A 114 4.65 7.25 6.23
C MET A 114 5.74 7.29 7.31
N LEU A 115 5.37 7.73 8.51
CA LEU A 115 6.17 7.55 9.72
C LEU A 115 5.42 6.57 10.61
N PHE A 116 6.11 5.60 11.19
CA PHE A 116 5.59 4.73 12.24
C PHE A 116 5.72 5.39 13.61
N GLU A 117 6.69 6.28 13.81
CA GLU A 117 6.78 7.11 15.00
C GLU A 117 5.74 8.24 15.03
N ASN A 118 5.51 8.75 16.24
CA ASN A 118 4.58 9.85 16.50
C ASN A 118 5.23 11.25 16.45
N PHE A 119 6.49 11.34 16.01
CA PHE A 119 7.25 12.58 15.85
C PHE A 119 7.74 12.72 14.40
N ASN A 120 8.10 13.94 14.00
CA ASN A 120 8.54 14.22 12.63
C ASN A 120 10.07 14.10 12.52
N CYS A 121 10.55 13.08 11.83
CA CYS A 121 11.96 12.87 11.44
C CYS A 121 12.10 12.90 9.90
N GLU A 122 13.29 12.55 9.41
CA GLU A 122 13.62 12.40 7.98
C GLU A 122 13.80 10.94 7.54
N CYS A 123 13.72 10.00 8.48
CA CYS A 123 13.64 8.56 8.25
C CYS A 123 12.18 8.22 7.93
N TYR A 124 11.90 7.57 6.78
CA TYR A 124 10.53 7.33 6.32
C TYR A 124 10.25 5.85 6.04
N ASP A 125 9.33 5.29 6.82
CA ASP A 125 8.84 3.93 6.64
C ASP A 125 7.95 3.78 5.41
N LYS A 126 7.86 2.53 4.94
CA LYS A 126 7.19 2.19 3.70
C LYS A 126 6.46 0.87 3.80
N ILE A 127 5.17 0.91 3.50
CA ILE A 127 4.34 -0.28 3.32
C ILE A 127 4.00 -0.43 1.85
N THR A 128 4.38 -1.57 1.27
CA THR A 128 4.07 -1.92 -0.11
C THR A 128 3.25 -3.21 -0.17
N ILE A 129 2.20 -3.23 -0.99
CA ILE A 129 1.35 -4.39 -1.22
C ILE A 129 1.33 -4.73 -2.72
N SER A 130 1.57 -6.01 -3.03
CA SER A 130 1.57 -6.55 -4.39
C SER A 130 0.94 -7.95 -4.44
N TYR A 131 0.91 -8.56 -5.62
CA TYR A 131 0.45 -9.94 -5.81
C TYR A 131 1.38 -10.68 -6.78
N SER A 132 1.87 -11.84 -6.36
CA SER A 132 2.70 -12.73 -7.18
C SER A 132 2.48 -14.19 -6.76
N GLU A 133 2.72 -15.15 -7.64
CA GLU A 133 2.66 -16.59 -7.35
C GLU A 133 1.37 -17.06 -6.63
N ASN A 134 0.23 -16.45 -7.00
CA ASN A 134 -1.09 -16.64 -6.37
C ASN A 134 -1.20 -16.18 -4.89
N ARG A 135 -0.28 -15.34 -4.41
CA ARG A 135 -0.20 -14.80 -3.03
C ARG A 135 -0.18 -13.28 -3.03
N PHE A 136 -0.74 -12.68 -1.99
CA PHE A 136 -0.48 -11.27 -1.68
C PHE A 136 0.86 -11.17 -0.97
N LEU A 137 1.67 -10.20 -1.35
CA LEU A 137 2.94 -9.88 -0.70
C LEU A 137 2.80 -8.52 -0.02
N LEU A 138 3.13 -8.46 1.26
CA LEU A 138 3.20 -7.25 2.07
C LEU A 138 4.66 -7.04 2.44
N ASP A 139 5.27 -6.05 1.81
CA ASP A 139 6.63 -5.58 2.10
C ASP A 139 6.53 -4.43 3.11
N ILE A 140 7.31 -4.54 4.18
CA ILE A 140 7.51 -3.50 5.19
C ILE A 140 8.98 -3.14 5.15
N TYR A 141 9.29 -1.86 4.97
CA TYR A 141 10.62 -1.29 5.07
C TYR A 141 10.56 -0.20 6.13
N GLU A 142 11.44 -0.27 7.11
CA GLU A 142 11.41 0.58 8.31
C GLU A 142 12.73 1.33 8.42
N GLU A 143 12.69 2.63 8.72
CA GLU A 143 13.88 3.47 8.89
C GLU A 143 13.88 4.08 10.29
N PHE A 144 14.75 3.59 11.17
CA PHE A 144 14.78 4.03 12.56
C PHE A 144 15.50 5.38 12.71
N PHE A 145 14.89 6.32 13.42
CA PHE A 145 15.58 7.57 13.79
C PHE A 145 16.48 7.39 15.01
N GLU A 146 17.80 7.45 14.82
CA GLU A 146 18.79 7.55 15.89
C GLU A 146 19.53 8.89 15.83
N LYS A 147 19.52 9.63 16.94
CA LYS A 147 20.01 11.01 17.02
C LYS A 147 21.52 11.13 16.88
N GLU A 148 22.26 10.07 17.21
CA GLU A 148 23.72 10.04 17.14
C GLU A 148 24.27 9.62 15.77
N LEU A 149 23.39 9.32 14.80
CA LEU A 149 23.76 8.88 13.46
C LEU A 149 23.35 9.91 12.39
N ASP A 150 24.22 10.12 11.41
CA ASP A 150 23.93 10.90 10.19
C ASP A 150 23.15 10.08 9.12
N TRP A 151 22.61 8.92 9.51
CA TRP A 151 21.87 7.97 8.66
C TRP A 151 20.85 7.20 9.50
N CYS A 152 19.76 6.74 8.89
CA CYS A 152 18.72 5.96 9.54
C CYS A 152 19.04 4.45 9.38
N PRO A 153 19.16 3.67 10.47
CA PRO A 153 19.19 2.21 10.37
C PRO A 153 17.95 1.65 9.67
N GLU A 154 18.17 0.77 8.69
CA GLU A 154 17.12 0.21 7.83
C GLU A 154 16.80 -1.24 8.23
N SER A 155 15.52 -1.61 8.27
CA SER A 155 15.08 -3.00 8.31
C SER A 155 14.07 -3.30 7.20
N SER A 156 13.89 -4.58 6.88
CA SER A 156 13.07 -5.01 5.75
C SER A 156 12.45 -6.39 5.99
N TYR A 157 11.12 -6.46 5.88
CA TYR A 157 10.33 -7.67 6.07
C TYR A 157 9.42 -7.92 4.86
N ARG A 158 9.37 -9.16 4.39
CA ARG A 158 8.35 -9.61 3.42
C ARG A 158 7.45 -10.64 4.05
N TYR A 159 6.17 -10.33 4.11
CA TYR A 159 5.12 -11.29 4.47
C TYR A 159 4.37 -11.71 3.22
N SER A 160 3.95 -12.97 3.15
CA SER A 160 2.98 -13.40 2.12
C SER A 160 1.82 -14.18 2.70
N PHE A 161 0.66 -14.03 2.08
CA PHE A 161 -0.59 -14.64 2.54
C PHE A 161 -1.58 -14.87 1.39
N LYS A 162 -2.60 -15.69 1.67
CA LYS A 162 -3.75 -15.90 0.78
C LYS A 162 -5.00 -15.32 1.42
N ILE A 163 -5.88 -14.80 0.56
CA ILE A 163 -7.21 -14.35 0.96
C ILE A 163 -8.23 -15.27 0.31
N VAL A 164 -8.94 -16.05 1.13
CA VAL A 164 -10.00 -16.96 0.70
C VAL A 164 -11.25 -16.59 1.48
N ASN A 165 -12.37 -16.33 0.79
CA ASN A 165 -13.65 -15.94 1.42
C ASN A 165 -13.51 -14.84 2.50
N LYS A 166 -12.80 -13.75 2.18
CA LYS A 166 -12.49 -12.61 3.08
C LYS A 166 -11.81 -13.02 4.40
N THR A 167 -11.04 -14.10 4.38
CA THR A 167 -10.24 -14.61 5.50
C THR A 167 -8.78 -14.72 5.09
N ILE A 168 -7.89 -14.25 5.97
CA ILE A 168 -6.44 -14.38 5.81
C ILE A 168 -6.05 -15.81 6.14
N SER A 169 -5.17 -16.41 5.33
CA SER A 169 -4.75 -17.81 5.45
C SER A 169 -3.33 -17.99 4.93
N ASP A 170 -2.64 -19.03 5.41
CA ASP A 170 -1.29 -19.41 4.93
C ASP A 170 -0.31 -18.22 4.99
N LEU A 171 -0.37 -17.44 6.09
CA LEU A 171 0.49 -16.30 6.37
C LEU A 171 1.91 -16.78 6.71
N LYS A 172 2.92 -16.13 6.11
CA LYS A 172 4.34 -16.45 6.24
C LYS A 172 5.18 -15.18 6.30
N LEU A 173 6.32 -15.25 6.97
CA LEU A 173 7.46 -14.36 6.80
C LEU A 173 8.42 -15.03 5.81
N ASP A 174 8.61 -14.44 4.64
CA ASP A 174 9.44 -15.00 3.56
C ASP A 174 10.84 -14.39 3.52
N PHE A 175 11.01 -13.17 4.04
CA PHE A 175 12.28 -12.46 4.13
C PHE A 175 12.32 -11.53 5.34
N MET A 176 13.50 -11.42 5.96
CA MET A 176 13.81 -10.47 7.03
C MET A 176 15.29 -10.07 6.91
N ALA A 177 15.58 -8.77 6.98
CA ALA A 177 16.91 -8.21 7.09
C ALA A 177 16.90 -6.93 7.95
N GLY A 178 18.02 -6.66 8.61
CA GLY A 178 18.32 -5.57 9.53
C GLY A 178 19.69 -5.81 10.18
#